data_AF-A0A832GUG5-F1
#
_entry.id   AF-A0A832GUG5-F1
#
_cell.length_a   1.000
_cell.length_b   1.000
_cell.length_c   1.000
_cell.angle_alpha   90.00
_cell.angle_beta   90.00
_cell.angle_gamma   90.00
#
_symmetry.space_group_name_H-M   'P 1'
#
loop_
_entity.id
_entity.type
_entity.pdbx_description
1 polymer ?
#
loop_
_entity_poly.entity_id
_entity_poly.type
_entity_poly.pdbx_seq_one_letter_code
_entity_poly.pdbx_strand_id
1 'polypeptide(L)'
;ITPPHIVFEECAKDARELKLAVCGSELVGLIPLEAMLLAADYYIKKENLFIIDEAQKIRLVVERLGLNSISKFVPEKRIIEYMIQEKANEPLANMTVRDFVELVGARTSAPGGGSVSALATSLGAGLGAMMGWMTYGTRKFEALDKKMRKNIPPLHLRMKKLISMIDADTNAFNDYMIAMKMPKNTESEKAIREEKMQEGLKKAIDVPLTVMRIADECWEWMFEMAKYGNISSKSDLEVGAKNLESGIWGAHRNVLINIPQIKDEEYKAKVLQEADEIMTRAEKGLKKVVKILSSR
;
A
#
# COMPACT_ATOMS: atom_id res chain seq x y z
N ILE A 1 -10.34 -6.90 -22.76
CA ILE A 1 -11.40 -7.58 -21.98
C ILE A 1 -12.61 -6.65 -21.97
N THR A 2 -13.80 -7.10 -22.37
CA THR A 2 -15.02 -6.27 -22.31
C THR A 2 -15.59 -6.34 -20.88
N PRO A 3 -15.67 -5.21 -20.15
CA PRO A 3 -16.23 -5.20 -18.81
C PRO A 3 -17.72 -5.60 -18.79
N PRO A 4 -18.18 -6.34 -17.76
CA PRO A 4 -19.54 -6.87 -17.73
C PRO A 4 -20.63 -5.79 -17.68
N HIS A 5 -20.32 -4.61 -17.13
CA HIS A 5 -21.26 -3.49 -17.06
C HIS A 5 -21.67 -2.96 -18.44
N ILE A 6 -20.80 -3.02 -19.45
CA ILE A 6 -21.12 -2.52 -20.79
C ILE A 6 -22.27 -3.34 -21.38
N VAL A 7 -22.16 -4.67 -21.31
CA VAL A 7 -23.19 -5.57 -21.81
C VAL A 7 -24.48 -5.42 -21.02
N PHE A 8 -24.38 -5.41 -19.68
CA PHE A 8 -25.55 -5.29 -18.82
C PHE A 8 -26.32 -3.98 -19.04
N GLU A 9 -25.62 -2.85 -19.16
CA GLU A 9 -26.24 -1.53 -19.35
C GLU A 9 -26.88 -1.37 -20.73
N GLU A 10 -26.28 -1.93 -21.79
CA GLU A 10 -26.91 -1.94 -23.11
C GLU A 10 -28.15 -2.85 -23.12
N CYS A 11 -28.08 -4.07 -22.58
CA CYS A 11 -29.26 -4.93 -22.45
C CYS A 11 -30.37 -4.27 -21.59
N ALA A 12 -30.00 -3.60 -20.51
CA ALA A 12 -30.93 -2.87 -19.66
C ALA A 12 -31.52 -1.63 -20.34
N LYS A 13 -30.79 -1.01 -21.28
CA LYS A 13 -31.29 0.06 -22.13
C LYS A 13 -32.31 -0.47 -23.14
N ASP A 14 -31.97 -1.52 -23.88
CA ASP A 14 -32.87 -2.14 -24.86
C ASP A 14 -34.17 -2.64 -24.20
N ALA A 15 -34.07 -3.29 -23.04
CA ALA A 15 -35.23 -3.73 -22.27
C ALA A 15 -36.13 -2.55 -21.85
N ARG A 16 -35.54 -1.40 -21.45
CA ARG A 16 -36.31 -0.19 -21.11
C ARG A 16 -37.05 0.38 -22.31
N GLU A 17 -36.44 0.37 -23.49
CA GLU A 17 -37.10 0.81 -24.74
C GLU A 17 -38.31 -0.08 -25.07
N LEU A 18 -38.23 -1.37 -24.74
CA LEU A 18 -39.30 -2.35 -24.90
C LEU A 18 -40.28 -2.43 -23.71
N LYS A 19 -40.09 -1.61 -22.67
CA LYS A 19 -40.88 -1.64 -21.41
C LYS A 19 -40.83 -3.00 -20.69
N LEU A 20 -39.71 -3.70 -20.79
CA LEU A 20 -39.42 -4.95 -20.09
C LEU A 20 -38.54 -4.70 -18.86
N ALA A 21 -38.76 -5.47 -17.80
CA ALA A 21 -37.94 -5.42 -16.60
C ALA A 21 -36.71 -6.33 -16.74
N VAL A 22 -35.54 -5.86 -16.31
CA VAL A 22 -34.33 -6.68 -16.15
C VAL A 22 -34.19 -7.07 -14.69
N CYS A 23 -34.20 -8.36 -14.40
CA CYS A 23 -34.14 -8.92 -13.04
C CYS A 23 -32.73 -9.40 -12.68
N GLY A 24 -31.72 -8.56 -12.92
CA GLY A 24 -30.32 -8.85 -12.65
C GLY A 24 -29.67 -9.78 -13.68
N SER A 25 -28.60 -10.47 -13.28
CA SER A 25 -27.81 -11.33 -14.16
C SER A 25 -27.13 -12.47 -13.40
N GLU A 26 -26.50 -13.38 -14.14
CA GLU A 26 -25.63 -14.42 -13.58
C GLU A 26 -24.32 -14.46 -14.35
N LEU A 27 -23.22 -14.62 -13.61
CA LEU A 27 -21.92 -14.84 -14.20
C LEU A 27 -21.65 -16.35 -14.34
N VAL A 28 -21.55 -16.82 -15.58
CA VAL A 28 -21.21 -18.21 -15.90
C VAL A 28 -19.70 -18.33 -16.09
N GLY A 29 -19.06 -19.22 -15.32
CA GLY A 29 -17.62 -19.45 -15.39
C GLY A 29 -16.81 -18.52 -14.47
N LEU A 30 -15.65 -18.10 -14.96
CA LEU A 30 -14.69 -17.28 -14.24
C LEU A 30 -14.54 -15.90 -14.89
N ILE A 31 -14.24 -14.88 -14.09
CA ILE A 31 -14.03 -13.51 -14.55
C ILE A 31 -12.71 -12.93 -14.04
N PRO A 32 -11.95 -12.19 -14.86
CA PRO A 32 -10.80 -11.44 -14.39
C PRO A 32 -11.20 -10.33 -13.39
N LEU A 33 -10.42 -10.14 -12.34
CA LEU A 33 -10.59 -9.09 -11.33
C LEU A 33 -10.63 -7.71 -11.99
N GLU A 34 -9.75 -7.46 -12.97
CA GLU A 34 -9.70 -6.20 -13.71
C GLU A 34 -11.07 -5.84 -14.34
N ALA A 35 -11.78 -6.83 -14.89
CA ALA A 35 -13.10 -6.59 -15.49
C ALA A 35 -14.14 -6.16 -14.43
N MET A 36 -14.07 -6.74 -13.23
CA MET A 36 -14.91 -6.36 -12.10
C MET A 36 -14.56 -4.95 -11.60
N LEU A 37 -13.27 -4.62 -11.50
CA LEU A 37 -12.83 -3.29 -11.05
C LEU A 37 -13.21 -2.19 -12.05
N LEU A 38 -13.12 -2.45 -13.35
CA LEU A 38 -13.60 -1.52 -14.38
C LEU A 38 -15.12 -1.29 -14.27
N ALA A 39 -15.89 -2.33 -13.95
CA ALA A 39 -17.32 -2.18 -13.67
C ALA A 39 -17.58 -1.38 -12.39
N ALA A 40 -16.78 -1.58 -11.34
CA ALA A 40 -16.90 -0.81 -10.10
C ALA A 40 -16.64 0.68 -10.38
N ASP A 41 -15.57 1.01 -11.09
CA ASP A 41 -15.20 2.38 -11.41
C ASP A 41 -16.28 3.08 -12.27
N TYR A 42 -16.94 2.34 -13.17
CA TYR A 42 -18.11 2.83 -13.91
C TYR A 42 -19.26 3.23 -12.98
N TYR A 43 -19.70 2.33 -12.10
CA TYR A 43 -20.82 2.61 -11.18
C TYR A 43 -20.47 3.68 -10.15
N ILE A 44 -19.23 3.68 -9.63
CA ILE A 44 -18.73 4.72 -8.74
C ILE A 44 -18.84 6.10 -9.39
N LYS A 45 -18.43 6.21 -10.66
CA LYS A 45 -18.52 7.47 -11.42
C LYS A 45 -19.96 7.85 -11.74
N LYS A 46 -20.78 6.90 -12.20
CA LYS A 46 -22.18 7.12 -12.58
C LYS A 46 -23.04 7.59 -11.41
N GLU A 47 -22.80 7.04 -10.22
CA GLU A 47 -23.59 7.29 -9.02
C GLU A 47 -22.91 8.25 -8.04
N ASN A 48 -21.76 8.83 -8.43
CA ASN A 48 -20.97 9.75 -7.60
C ASN A 48 -20.61 9.18 -6.21
N LEU A 49 -20.29 7.88 -6.15
CA LEU A 49 -19.93 7.18 -4.92
C LEU A 49 -18.45 7.41 -4.55
N PHE A 50 -18.09 7.15 -3.31
CA PHE A 50 -16.71 7.16 -2.87
C PHE A 50 -16.35 5.84 -2.20
N ILE A 51 -15.83 4.92 -3.01
CA ILE A 51 -15.44 3.58 -2.59
C ILE A 51 -13.99 3.36 -3.00
N ILE A 52 -13.15 3.07 -2.03
CA ILE A 52 -11.71 2.82 -2.24
C ILE A 52 -11.41 1.34 -2.05
N ASP A 53 -12.00 0.73 -1.02
CA ASP A 53 -11.77 -0.66 -0.66
C ASP A 53 -12.21 -1.62 -1.77
N GLU A 54 -11.35 -2.57 -2.11
CA GLU A 54 -11.56 -3.49 -3.22
C GLU A 54 -12.77 -4.40 -2.97
N ALA A 55 -12.92 -4.94 -1.76
CA ALA A 55 -14.04 -5.81 -1.43
C ALA A 55 -15.38 -5.05 -1.52
N GLN A 56 -15.39 -3.77 -1.11
CA GLN A 56 -16.55 -2.90 -1.31
C GLN A 56 -16.83 -2.61 -2.79
N LYS A 57 -15.79 -2.44 -3.62
CA LYS A 57 -15.94 -2.29 -5.09
C LYS A 57 -16.57 -3.54 -5.70
N ILE A 58 -16.09 -4.72 -5.34
CA ILE A 58 -16.66 -6.00 -5.81
C ILE A 58 -18.11 -6.13 -5.36
N ARG A 59 -18.40 -5.81 -4.09
CA ARG A 59 -19.77 -5.83 -3.57
C ARG A 59 -20.70 -4.89 -4.34
N LEU A 60 -20.26 -3.67 -4.65
CA LEU A 60 -21.03 -2.71 -5.46
C LEU A 60 -21.40 -3.32 -6.81
N VAL A 61 -20.44 -3.93 -7.50
CA VAL A 61 -20.66 -4.53 -8.82
C VAL A 61 -21.62 -5.71 -8.74
N VAL A 62 -21.45 -6.58 -7.74
CA VAL A 62 -22.35 -7.71 -7.48
C VAL A 62 -23.79 -7.23 -7.28
N GLU A 63 -23.99 -6.16 -6.53
CA GLU A 63 -25.31 -5.56 -6.29
C GLU A 63 -25.88 -4.89 -7.56
N ARG A 64 -25.08 -4.10 -8.30
CA ARG A 64 -25.55 -3.33 -9.47
C ARG A 64 -25.83 -4.17 -10.70
N LEU A 65 -25.03 -5.20 -10.95
CA LEU A 65 -25.28 -6.16 -12.01
C LEU A 65 -26.29 -7.24 -11.58
N GLY A 66 -26.66 -7.27 -10.30
CA GLY A 66 -27.54 -8.29 -9.75
C GLY A 66 -26.99 -9.70 -9.91
N LEU A 67 -25.68 -9.91 -9.72
CA LEU A 67 -25.01 -11.22 -9.94
C LEU A 67 -25.52 -12.33 -9.03
N ASN A 68 -26.27 -11.99 -7.98
CA ASN A 68 -26.90 -12.92 -7.05
C ASN A 68 -28.32 -13.35 -7.45
N SER A 69 -28.81 -12.97 -8.64
CA SER A 69 -30.24 -13.13 -8.98
C SER A 69 -30.65 -14.58 -9.22
N ILE A 70 -29.73 -15.41 -9.70
CA ILE A 70 -29.98 -16.85 -9.96
C ILE A 70 -29.25 -17.71 -8.94
N SER A 71 -27.94 -17.49 -8.79
CA SER A 71 -27.09 -18.21 -7.82
C SER A 71 -26.24 -17.22 -7.02
N LYS A 72 -25.83 -17.60 -5.80
CA LYS A 72 -24.98 -16.75 -4.97
C LYS A 72 -23.61 -16.58 -5.63
N PHE A 73 -23.24 -15.34 -5.93
CA PHE A 73 -21.92 -14.96 -6.36
C PHE A 73 -20.96 -15.02 -5.17
N VAL A 74 -19.98 -15.92 -5.25
CA VAL A 74 -18.90 -16.05 -4.26
C VAL A 74 -17.61 -15.58 -4.94
N PRO A 75 -17.11 -14.36 -4.66
CA PRO A 75 -15.96 -13.77 -5.34
C PRO A 75 -14.74 -14.69 -5.37
N GLU A 76 -14.45 -15.36 -4.25
CA GLU A 76 -13.29 -16.25 -4.06
C GLU A 76 -13.36 -17.52 -4.93
N LYS A 77 -14.51 -17.82 -5.54
CA LYS A 77 -14.73 -18.98 -6.42
C LYS A 77 -15.07 -18.59 -7.86
N ARG A 78 -15.07 -17.29 -8.19
CA ARG A 78 -15.52 -16.75 -9.48
C ARG A 78 -14.51 -15.78 -10.09
N ILE A 79 -13.75 -15.07 -9.27
CA ILE A 79 -12.70 -14.17 -9.72
C ILE A 79 -11.40 -14.97 -9.85
N ILE A 80 -10.80 -14.95 -11.05
CA ILE A 80 -9.64 -15.78 -11.39
C ILE A 80 -8.49 -15.50 -10.42
N GLU A 81 -8.16 -14.22 -10.22
CA GLU A 81 -7.06 -13.76 -9.38
C GLU A 81 -7.26 -14.21 -7.94
N TYR A 82 -8.47 -14.11 -7.38
CA TYR A 82 -8.73 -14.58 -6.01
C TYR A 82 -8.61 -16.10 -5.87
N MET A 83 -8.89 -16.86 -6.93
CA MET A 83 -8.76 -18.32 -6.92
C MET A 83 -7.31 -18.79 -6.99
N ILE A 84 -6.47 -18.07 -7.74
CA ILE A 84 -5.06 -18.42 -7.93
C ILE A 84 -4.14 -17.71 -6.93
N GLN A 85 -4.66 -16.73 -6.20
CA GLN A 85 -3.88 -16.00 -5.20
C GLN A 85 -3.49 -16.97 -4.08
N GLU A 86 -2.27 -17.48 -4.17
CA GLU A 86 -1.59 -18.03 -3.01
C GLU A 86 -1.60 -16.93 -1.94
N LYS A 87 -1.99 -17.28 -0.71
CA LYS A 87 -1.95 -16.32 0.39
C LYS A 87 -0.55 -15.73 0.41
N ALA A 88 -0.47 -14.41 0.26
CA ALA A 88 0.80 -13.71 0.33
C ALA A 88 1.51 -14.15 1.61
N ASN A 89 2.76 -14.61 1.49
CA ASN A 89 3.56 -15.04 2.62
C ASN A 89 3.98 -13.82 3.42
N GLU A 90 3.02 -13.29 4.19
CA GLU A 90 3.13 -12.10 5.03
C GLU A 90 2.96 -12.50 6.51
N PRO A 91 3.81 -13.39 7.04
CA PRO A 91 3.65 -13.88 8.41
C PRO A 91 3.71 -12.76 9.44
N LEU A 92 4.51 -11.71 9.22
CA LEU A 92 4.64 -10.59 10.14
C LEU A 92 3.45 -9.64 10.06
N ALA A 93 3.00 -9.27 8.86
CA ALA A 93 1.85 -8.37 8.70
C ALA A 93 0.53 -8.99 9.22
N ASN A 94 0.44 -10.32 9.27
CA ASN A 94 -0.72 -11.05 9.79
C ASN A 94 -0.67 -11.34 11.30
N MET A 95 0.41 -10.98 12.00
CA MET A 95 0.49 -11.11 13.46
C MET A 95 -0.45 -10.15 14.17
N THR A 96 -0.81 -10.49 15.40
CA THR A 96 -1.37 -9.47 16.29
C THR A 96 -0.29 -8.43 16.62
N VAL A 97 -0.71 -7.19 16.91
CA VAL A 97 0.24 -6.13 17.31
C VAL A 97 1.05 -6.57 18.53
N ARG A 98 0.45 -7.32 19.46
CA ARG A 98 1.13 -7.88 20.63
C ARG A 98 2.26 -8.82 20.20
N ASP A 99 1.94 -9.82 19.38
CA ASP A 99 2.91 -10.84 18.96
C ASP A 99 4.05 -10.21 18.16
N PHE A 100 3.74 -9.25 17.29
CA PHE A 100 4.77 -8.52 16.53
C PHE A 100 5.74 -7.78 17.44
N VAL A 101 5.23 -7.04 18.43
CA VAL A 101 6.08 -6.28 19.38
C VAL A 101 6.91 -7.21 20.26
N GLU A 102 6.31 -8.30 20.77
CA GLU A 102 7.02 -9.30 21.58
C GLU A 102 8.10 -10.00 20.75
N LEU A 103 7.83 -10.30 19.47
CA LEU A 103 8.81 -10.91 18.57
C LEU A 103 9.96 -9.96 18.21
N VAL A 104 9.70 -8.67 17.98
CA VAL A 104 10.75 -7.65 17.77
C VAL A 104 11.68 -7.55 18.99
N GLY A 105 11.13 -7.70 20.20
CA GLY A 105 11.90 -7.69 21.45
C GLY A 105 12.60 -9.00 21.79
N ALA A 106 12.36 -10.07 21.02
CA ALA A 106 12.91 -11.39 21.28
C ALA A 106 14.36 -11.53 20.79
N ARG A 107 15.04 -12.58 21.26
CA ARG A 107 16.40 -12.92 20.80
C ARG A 107 16.36 -13.66 19.45
N THR A 108 15.83 -13.01 18.42
CA THR A 108 15.78 -13.50 17.03
C THR A 108 16.52 -12.53 16.10
N SER A 109 16.89 -12.97 14.90
CA SER A 109 17.56 -12.14 13.89
C SER A 109 16.59 -11.30 13.04
N ALA A 110 15.30 -11.63 13.07
CA ALA A 110 14.22 -10.95 12.37
C ALA A 110 12.90 -11.16 13.15
N PRO A 111 11.92 -10.24 13.05
CA PRO A 111 11.94 -8.97 12.35
C PRO A 111 12.86 -7.93 13.01
N GLY A 112 13.43 -7.03 12.21
CA GLY A 112 14.37 -6.00 12.66
C GLY A 112 13.88 -4.57 12.45
N GLY A 113 14.82 -3.62 12.49
CA GLY A 113 14.53 -2.19 12.33
C GLY A 113 13.86 -1.83 10.99
N GLY A 114 14.09 -2.61 9.92
CA GLY A 114 13.48 -2.36 8.62
C GLY A 114 12.00 -2.68 8.61
N SER A 115 11.63 -3.85 9.15
CA SER A 115 10.25 -4.26 9.38
C SER A 115 9.49 -3.26 10.26
N VAL A 116 10.11 -2.77 11.34
CA VAL A 116 9.53 -1.73 12.22
C VAL A 116 9.38 -0.39 11.50
N SER A 117 10.33 -0.03 10.64
CA SER A 117 10.26 1.20 9.84
C SER A 117 9.12 1.16 8.81
N ALA A 118 8.91 0.01 8.16
CA ALA A 118 7.78 -0.22 7.27
C ALA A 118 6.44 -0.12 8.03
N LEU A 119 6.36 -0.73 9.22
CA LEU A 119 5.17 -0.61 10.07
C LEU A 119 4.92 0.85 10.48
N ALA A 120 5.93 1.56 10.98
CA ALA A 120 5.79 2.96 11.41
C ALA A 120 5.32 3.87 10.27
N THR A 121 5.93 3.77 9.09
CA THR A 121 5.49 4.56 7.92
C THR A 121 4.07 4.19 7.48
N SER A 122 3.68 2.91 7.54
CA SER A 122 2.31 2.47 7.22
C SER A 122 1.27 3.07 8.19
N LEU A 123 1.57 3.10 9.49
CA LEU A 123 0.73 3.74 10.50
C LEU A 123 0.63 5.25 10.26
N GLY A 124 1.74 5.87 9.87
CA GLY A 124 1.79 7.29 9.52
C GLY A 124 0.89 7.65 8.33
N ALA A 125 0.97 6.88 7.24
CA ALA A 125 0.08 7.04 6.09
C ALA A 125 -1.39 6.74 6.45
N GLY A 126 -1.62 5.74 7.31
CA GLY A 126 -2.94 5.38 7.83
C GLY A 126 -3.60 6.51 8.62
N LEU A 127 -2.87 7.17 9.53
CA LEU A 127 -3.35 8.33 10.28
C LEU A 127 -3.64 9.52 9.36
N GLY A 128 -2.84 9.71 8.31
CA GLY A 128 -3.14 10.67 7.25
C GLY A 128 -4.47 10.39 6.54
N ALA A 129 -4.71 9.13 6.16
CA ALA A 129 -5.96 8.72 5.54
C ALA A 129 -7.15 8.87 6.51
N MET A 130 -6.96 8.50 7.78
CA MET A 130 -7.95 8.66 8.86
C MET A 130 -8.38 10.11 9.02
N MET A 131 -7.46 11.08 9.03
CA MET A 131 -7.79 12.52 9.09
C MET A 131 -8.78 12.91 7.99
N GLY A 132 -8.56 12.39 6.77
CA GLY A 132 -9.48 12.61 5.66
C GLY A 132 -10.85 11.94 5.89
N TRP A 133 -10.87 10.70 6.37
CA TRP A 133 -12.12 10.00 6.70
C TRP A 133 -12.92 10.69 7.82
N MET A 134 -12.25 11.21 8.84
CA MET A 134 -12.87 11.99 9.92
C MET A 134 -13.41 13.36 9.46
N THR A 135 -13.14 13.73 8.21
CA THR A 135 -13.61 14.96 7.56
C THR A 135 -14.69 14.65 6.52
N TYR A 136 -14.54 13.57 5.76
CA TYR A 136 -15.45 13.16 4.70
C TYR A 136 -16.83 12.75 5.21
N GLY A 137 -17.87 12.98 4.41
CA GLY A 137 -19.22 12.44 4.65
C GLY A 137 -20.05 13.13 5.75
N THR A 138 -19.55 14.23 6.33
CA THR A 138 -20.30 15.00 7.33
C THR A 138 -20.84 16.31 6.75
N ARG A 139 -22.05 16.72 7.14
CA ARG A 139 -22.65 18.00 6.69
C ARG A 139 -21.76 19.20 6.99
N LYS A 140 -21.04 19.18 8.11
CA LYS A 140 -20.13 20.26 8.52
C LYS A 140 -19.02 20.51 7.50
N PHE A 141 -18.59 19.49 6.77
CA PHE A 141 -17.44 19.53 5.87
C PHE A 141 -17.80 19.24 4.42
N GLU A 142 -19.06 19.41 4.02
CA GLU A 142 -19.55 19.10 2.67
C GLU A 142 -18.76 19.85 1.57
N ALA A 143 -18.39 21.11 1.81
CA ALA A 143 -17.56 21.89 0.89
C ALA A 143 -16.14 21.31 0.67
N LEU A 144 -15.69 20.41 1.55
CA LEU A 144 -14.38 19.74 1.49
C LEU A 144 -14.46 18.34 0.87
N ASP A 145 -15.65 17.85 0.53
CA ASP A 145 -15.87 16.50 -0.01
C ASP A 145 -14.93 16.19 -1.18
N LYS A 146 -14.90 17.07 -2.19
CA LYS A 146 -14.02 16.92 -3.36
C LYS A 146 -12.53 16.87 -3.00
N LYS A 147 -12.10 17.61 -1.97
CA LYS A 147 -10.71 17.57 -1.48
C LYS A 147 -10.41 16.25 -0.79
N MET A 148 -11.33 15.75 0.04
CA MET A 148 -11.16 14.48 0.73
C MET A 148 -11.13 13.30 -0.26
N ARG A 149 -12.04 13.29 -1.24
CA ARG A 149 -12.04 12.29 -2.32
C ARG A 149 -10.75 12.26 -3.13
N LYS A 150 -10.08 13.40 -3.29
CA LYS A 150 -8.78 13.50 -3.95
C LYS A 150 -7.63 12.96 -3.09
N ASN A 151 -7.62 13.30 -1.80
CA ASN A 151 -6.43 13.15 -0.97
C ASN A 151 -6.41 11.88 -0.09
N ILE A 152 -7.56 11.27 0.21
CA ILE A 152 -7.63 10.00 0.95
C ILE A 152 -7.06 8.81 0.15
N PRO A 153 -7.46 8.58 -1.13
CA PRO A 153 -7.05 7.37 -1.85
C PRO A 153 -5.54 7.20 -1.97
N PRO A 154 -4.75 8.25 -2.28
CA PRO A 154 -3.30 8.10 -2.33
C PRO A 154 -2.68 7.67 -0.99
N LEU A 155 -3.09 8.27 0.13
CA LEU A 155 -2.60 7.88 1.46
C LEU A 155 -3.00 6.44 1.81
N HIS A 156 -4.25 6.05 1.52
CA HIS A 156 -4.71 4.68 1.72
C HIS A 156 -3.91 3.66 0.89
N LEU A 157 -3.63 3.97 -0.37
CA LEU A 157 -2.85 3.11 -1.25
C LEU A 157 -1.39 2.98 -0.75
N ARG A 158 -0.78 4.07 -0.30
CA ARG A 158 0.59 4.02 0.25
C ARG A 158 0.65 3.26 1.57
N MET A 159 -0.34 3.44 2.46
CA MET A 159 -0.50 2.61 3.66
C MET A 159 -0.50 1.11 3.29
N LYS A 160 -1.33 0.68 2.33
CA LYS A 160 -1.39 -0.73 1.89
C LYS A 160 -0.06 -1.22 1.29
N LYS A 161 0.61 -0.41 0.47
CA LYS A 161 1.94 -0.75 -0.07
C LYS A 161 2.98 -0.91 1.05
N LEU A 162 2.98 -0.02 2.04
CA LEU A 162 3.92 -0.08 3.16
C LEU A 162 3.68 -1.30 4.06
N ILE A 163 2.44 -1.77 4.21
CA ILE A 163 2.14 -3.03 4.92
C ILE A 163 2.86 -4.20 4.25
N SER A 164 2.81 -4.31 2.92
CA SER A 164 3.53 -5.39 2.20
C SER A 164 5.06 -5.33 2.34
N MET A 165 5.61 -4.19 2.77
CA MET A 165 7.04 -4.02 3.01
C MET A 165 7.50 -4.54 4.38
N ILE A 166 6.57 -4.84 5.30
CA ILE A 166 6.90 -5.36 6.64
C ILE A 166 7.63 -6.70 6.52
N ASP A 167 7.14 -7.59 5.66
CA ASP A 167 7.74 -8.91 5.42
C ASP A 167 8.90 -8.87 4.41
N ALA A 168 8.91 -7.88 3.51
CA ALA A 168 9.95 -7.73 2.47
C ALA A 168 11.38 -7.64 3.06
N ASP A 169 11.52 -6.99 4.22
CA ASP A 169 12.80 -6.87 4.95
C ASP A 169 13.33 -8.24 5.41
N THR A 170 12.45 -9.07 5.96
CA THR A 170 12.81 -10.42 6.42
C THR A 170 13.15 -11.34 5.23
N ASN A 171 12.42 -11.22 4.12
CA ASN A 171 12.70 -12.00 2.91
C ASN A 171 14.03 -11.62 2.27
N ALA A 172 14.36 -10.33 2.19
CA ALA A 172 15.66 -9.89 1.67
C ALA A 172 16.84 -10.34 2.54
N PHE A 173 16.68 -10.35 3.87
CA PHE A 173 17.68 -10.89 4.79
C PHE A 173 17.90 -12.40 4.57
N ASN A 174 16.83 -13.16 4.34
CA ASN A 174 16.92 -14.60 4.06
C ASN A 174 17.69 -14.89 2.77
N ASP A 175 17.43 -14.14 1.69
CA ASP A 175 18.16 -14.25 0.42
C ASP A 175 19.68 -14.06 0.61
N TYR A 176 20.08 -13.04 1.37
CA TYR A 176 21.48 -12.79 1.70
C TYR A 176 22.11 -13.95 2.50
N MET A 177 21.38 -14.48 3.48
CA MET A 177 21.84 -15.61 4.28
C MET A 177 21.99 -16.90 3.46
N ILE A 178 21.15 -17.12 2.46
CA ILE A 178 21.28 -18.24 1.52
C ILE A 178 22.56 -18.08 0.69
N ALA A 179 22.83 -16.89 0.15
CA ALA A 179 24.05 -16.60 -0.61
C ALA A 179 25.31 -16.83 0.23
N MET A 180 25.31 -16.48 1.52
CA MET A 180 26.44 -16.75 2.42
C MET A 180 26.75 -18.25 2.63
N LYS A 181 25.75 -19.12 2.47
CA LYS A 181 25.88 -20.58 2.64
C LYS A 181 26.36 -21.31 1.37
N MET A 182 26.51 -20.61 0.24
CA MET A 182 26.97 -21.22 -1.01
C MET A 182 28.40 -21.79 -0.91
N PRO A 183 28.71 -22.86 -1.67
CA PRO A 183 30.04 -23.44 -1.75
C PRO A 183 31.13 -22.42 -2.10
N LYS A 184 32.37 -22.71 -1.69
CA LYS A 184 33.53 -21.81 -1.83
C LYS A 184 34.85 -22.55 -2.07
N ASN A 185 34.77 -23.77 -2.60
CA ASN A 185 35.91 -24.67 -2.75
C ASN A 185 36.68 -24.43 -4.05
N THR A 186 36.01 -23.94 -5.10
CA THR A 186 36.64 -23.59 -6.38
C THR A 186 36.61 -22.08 -6.65
N GLU A 187 37.50 -21.57 -7.51
CA GLU A 187 37.47 -20.16 -7.93
C GLU A 187 36.15 -19.80 -8.63
N SER A 188 35.58 -20.71 -9.41
CA SER A 188 34.27 -20.52 -10.05
C SER A 188 33.15 -20.42 -9.00
N GLU A 189 33.18 -21.27 -7.97
CA GLU A 189 32.21 -21.19 -6.87
C GLU A 189 32.34 -19.89 -6.07
N LYS A 190 33.57 -19.42 -5.82
CA LYS A 190 33.82 -18.15 -5.13
C LYS A 190 33.26 -16.96 -5.91
N ALA A 191 33.46 -16.92 -7.24
CA ALA A 191 32.95 -15.86 -8.09
C ALA A 191 31.41 -15.81 -8.10
N ILE A 192 30.75 -16.97 -8.30
CA ILE A 192 29.28 -17.06 -8.28
C ILE A 192 28.71 -16.68 -6.91
N ARG A 193 29.34 -17.15 -5.84
CA ARG A 193 28.95 -16.80 -4.48
C ARG A 193 29.05 -15.29 -4.25
N GLU A 194 30.13 -14.66 -4.68
CA GLU A 194 30.33 -13.23 -4.52
C GLU A 194 29.27 -12.42 -5.28
N GLU A 195 28.98 -12.80 -6.53
CA GLU A 195 27.92 -12.19 -7.34
C GLU A 195 26.57 -12.29 -6.63
N LYS A 196 26.19 -13.50 -6.17
CA LYS A 196 24.92 -13.72 -5.45
C LYS A 196 24.86 -12.97 -4.12
N MET A 197 25.99 -12.82 -3.42
CA MET A 197 26.05 -11.99 -2.21
C MET A 197 25.84 -10.50 -2.53
N GLN A 198 26.44 -9.98 -3.60
CA GLN A 198 26.24 -8.59 -4.02
C GLN A 198 24.79 -8.34 -4.48
N GLU A 199 24.18 -9.27 -5.21
CA GLU A 199 22.75 -9.21 -5.56
C GLU A 199 21.85 -9.21 -4.31
N GLY A 200 22.13 -10.09 -3.35
CA GLY A 200 21.40 -10.15 -2.08
C GLY A 200 21.52 -8.87 -1.25
N LEU A 201 22.72 -8.27 -1.21
CA LEU A 201 22.94 -6.98 -0.55
C LEU A 201 22.20 -5.83 -1.25
N LYS A 202 22.20 -5.79 -2.59
CA LYS A 202 21.42 -4.79 -3.35
C LYS A 202 19.93 -4.90 -3.01
N LYS A 203 19.37 -6.12 -3.00
CA LYS A 203 17.98 -6.35 -2.53
C LYS A 203 17.74 -5.87 -1.10
N ALA A 204 18.65 -6.16 -0.17
CA ALA A 204 18.55 -5.74 1.23
C ALA A 204 18.63 -4.21 1.42
N ILE A 205 19.20 -3.49 0.46
CA ILE A 205 19.22 -2.02 0.40
C ILE A 205 17.98 -1.47 -0.32
N ASP A 206 17.54 -2.12 -1.39
CA ASP A 206 16.41 -1.69 -2.20
C ASP A 206 15.09 -1.74 -1.43
N VAL A 207 14.93 -2.70 -0.51
CA VAL A 207 13.74 -2.79 0.35
C VAL A 207 13.56 -1.55 1.24
N PRO A 208 14.51 -1.17 2.12
CA PRO A 208 14.36 0.03 2.92
C PRO A 208 14.35 1.31 2.07
N LEU A 209 15.09 1.39 0.96
CA LEU A 209 15.00 2.52 0.03
C LEU A 209 13.60 2.65 -0.58
N THR A 210 12.94 1.53 -0.89
CA THR A 210 11.55 1.52 -1.38
C THR A 210 10.56 1.97 -0.30
N VAL A 211 10.76 1.57 0.97
CA VAL A 211 9.99 2.10 2.10
C VAL A 211 10.13 3.64 2.16
N MET A 212 11.36 4.15 2.05
CA MET A 212 11.63 5.59 2.05
C MET A 212 10.89 6.31 0.90
N ARG A 213 10.98 5.79 -0.33
CA ARG A 213 10.29 6.36 -1.51
C ARG A 213 8.78 6.42 -1.33
N ILE A 214 8.16 5.31 -0.94
CA ILE A 214 6.69 5.21 -0.79
C ILE A 214 6.20 6.15 0.32
N ALA A 215 6.95 6.26 1.42
CA ALA A 215 6.61 7.16 2.52
C ALA A 215 6.81 8.64 2.14
N ASP A 216 7.85 8.98 1.38
CA ASP A 216 8.13 10.35 0.93
C ASP A 216 7.03 10.90 0.00
N GLU A 217 6.41 10.04 -0.81
CA GLU A 217 5.26 10.43 -1.63
C GLU A 217 4.06 10.91 -0.80
N CYS A 218 3.95 10.54 0.48
CA CYS A 218 2.80 10.88 1.31
C CYS A 218 2.74 12.36 1.70
N TRP A 219 3.87 13.09 1.66
CA TRP A 219 3.96 14.43 2.23
C TRP A 219 2.99 15.44 1.63
N GLU A 220 2.77 15.39 0.32
CA GLU A 220 1.84 16.31 -0.34
C GLU A 220 0.42 16.19 0.20
N TRP A 221 -0.06 14.96 0.36
CA TRP A 221 -1.40 14.71 0.91
C TRP A 221 -1.44 14.96 2.41
N MET A 222 -0.36 14.71 3.15
CA MET A 222 -0.25 15.10 4.56
C MET A 222 -0.38 16.62 4.73
N PHE A 223 0.19 17.44 3.84
CA PHE A 223 0.02 18.89 3.86
C PHE A 223 -1.43 19.30 3.60
N GLU A 224 -2.10 18.64 2.64
CA GLU A 224 -3.51 18.93 2.34
C GLU A 224 -4.43 18.51 3.50
N MET A 225 -4.15 17.37 4.13
CA MET A 225 -4.85 16.93 5.35
C MET A 225 -4.63 17.91 6.51
N ALA A 226 -3.42 18.46 6.65
CA ALA A 226 -3.13 19.46 7.66
C ALA A 226 -3.90 20.76 7.42
N LYS A 227 -4.07 21.18 6.16
CA LYS A 227 -4.79 22.41 5.80
C LYS A 227 -6.31 22.28 5.94
N TYR A 228 -6.87 21.16 5.52
CA TYR A 228 -8.33 21.03 5.30
C TYR A 228 -9.00 20.01 6.22
N GLY A 229 -8.26 19.07 6.79
CA GLY A 229 -8.82 18.03 7.63
C GLY A 229 -9.48 18.57 8.90
N ASN A 230 -10.30 17.74 9.52
CA ASN A 230 -10.97 18.02 10.79
C ASN A 230 -9.95 18.30 11.90
N ILE A 231 -9.98 19.52 12.45
CA ILE A 231 -9.01 19.97 13.47
C ILE A 231 -9.09 19.14 14.76
N SER A 232 -10.22 18.47 15.03
CA SER A 232 -10.35 17.56 16.17
C SER A 232 -9.41 16.35 16.08
N SER A 233 -8.94 15.99 14.88
CA SER A 233 -7.95 14.93 14.64
C SER A 233 -6.52 15.48 14.43
N LYS A 234 -6.26 16.71 14.90
CA LYS A 234 -4.93 17.35 14.82
C LYS A 234 -3.82 16.47 15.41
N SER A 235 -4.03 15.94 16.62
CA SER A 235 -3.04 15.08 17.29
C SER A 235 -2.75 13.82 16.48
N ASP A 236 -3.79 13.24 15.88
CA ASP A 236 -3.67 12.03 15.06
C ASP A 236 -2.77 12.30 13.84
N LEU A 237 -2.95 13.44 13.18
CA LEU A 237 -2.13 13.82 12.03
C LEU A 237 -0.68 14.19 12.41
N GLU A 238 -0.46 14.83 13.57
CA GLU A 238 0.88 15.12 14.09
C GLU A 238 1.65 13.82 14.38
N VAL A 239 1.01 12.86 15.05
CA VAL A 239 1.56 11.53 15.29
C VAL A 239 1.80 10.81 13.97
N GLY A 240 0.88 10.91 13.01
CA GLY A 240 1.04 10.33 11.68
C GLY A 240 2.25 10.87 10.92
N ALA A 241 2.43 12.19 10.92
CA ALA A 241 3.57 12.85 10.30
C ALA A 241 4.89 12.46 10.99
N LYS A 242 4.90 12.37 12.33
CA LYS A 242 6.10 11.94 13.05
C LYS A 242 6.44 10.47 12.76
N ASN A 243 5.44 9.60 12.66
CA ASN A 243 5.64 8.19 12.28
C ASN A 243 6.20 8.03 10.86
N LEU A 244 5.72 8.82 9.89
CA LEU A 244 6.30 8.85 8.54
C LEU A 244 7.78 9.25 8.58
N GLU A 245 8.11 10.34 9.26
CA GLU A 245 9.49 10.82 9.36
C GLU A 245 10.41 9.83 10.10
N SER A 246 9.96 9.29 11.23
CA SER A 246 10.76 8.35 12.03
C SER A 246 10.92 7.00 11.34
N GLY A 247 9.92 6.54 10.59
CA GLY A 247 10.03 5.35 9.76
C GLY A 247 10.94 5.55 8.53
N ILE A 248 10.90 6.73 7.89
CA ILE A 248 11.89 7.09 6.85
C ILE A 248 13.31 7.11 7.43
N TRP A 249 13.47 7.69 8.62
CA TRP A 249 14.76 7.70 9.33
C TRP A 249 15.27 6.30 9.64
N GLY A 250 14.40 5.41 10.14
CA GLY A 250 14.76 4.02 10.42
C GLY A 250 15.17 3.26 9.15
N ALA A 251 14.40 3.38 8.08
CA ALA A 251 14.74 2.80 6.78
C ALA A 251 16.05 3.38 6.24
N HIS A 252 16.31 4.67 6.42
CA HIS A 252 17.58 5.29 6.06
C HIS A 252 18.76 4.67 6.82
N ARG A 253 18.63 4.40 8.12
CA ARG A 253 19.68 3.69 8.89
C ARG A 253 19.93 2.28 8.35
N ASN A 254 18.87 1.58 7.93
CA ASN A 254 18.98 0.27 7.29
C ASN A 254 19.67 0.31 5.91
N VAL A 255 19.52 1.39 5.15
CA VAL A 255 20.31 1.61 3.93
C VAL A 255 21.79 1.79 4.28
N LEU A 256 22.09 2.70 5.22
CA LEU A 256 23.47 3.06 5.56
C LEU A 256 24.30 1.90 6.15
N ILE A 257 23.69 0.98 6.89
CA ILE A 257 24.42 -0.17 7.46
C ILE A 257 24.83 -1.19 6.39
N ASN A 258 24.10 -1.28 5.28
CA ASN A 258 24.35 -2.25 4.23
C ASN A 258 25.21 -1.69 3.09
N ILE A 259 25.13 -0.39 2.80
CA ILE A 259 25.86 0.28 1.71
C ILE A 259 27.39 0.01 1.71
N PRO A 260 28.11 0.04 2.85
CA PRO A 260 29.55 -0.22 2.88
C PRO A 260 29.94 -1.61 2.34
N GLN A 261 29.01 -2.57 2.31
CA GLN A 261 29.24 -3.95 1.88
C GLN A 261 29.12 -4.13 0.34
N ILE A 262 28.59 -3.13 -0.36
CA ILE A 262 28.51 -3.12 -1.83
C ILE A 262 29.90 -2.82 -2.41
N LYS A 263 30.23 -3.37 -3.58
CA LYS A 263 31.46 -3.04 -4.33
C LYS A 263 31.26 -2.02 -5.46
N ASP A 264 30.04 -1.95 -5.97
CA ASP A 264 29.63 -1.04 -7.03
C ASP A 264 29.51 0.40 -6.53
N GLU A 265 30.53 1.21 -6.79
CA GLU A 265 30.63 2.60 -6.32
C GLU A 265 29.59 3.54 -6.96
N GLU A 266 29.20 3.29 -8.21
CA GLU A 266 28.15 4.08 -8.87
C GLU A 266 26.80 3.85 -8.19
N TYR A 267 26.48 2.58 -7.91
CA TYR A 267 25.28 2.23 -7.16
C TYR A 267 25.28 2.86 -5.76
N LYS A 268 26.40 2.80 -5.03
CA LYS A 268 26.51 3.42 -3.71
C LYS A 268 26.21 4.90 -3.74
N ALA A 269 26.87 5.65 -4.63
CA ALA A 269 26.72 7.08 -4.73
C ALA A 269 25.26 7.47 -5.02
N LYS A 270 24.63 6.77 -5.98
CA LYS A 270 23.22 7.00 -6.34
C LYS A 270 22.27 6.74 -5.18
N VAL A 271 22.41 5.59 -4.49
CA VAL A 271 21.51 5.23 -3.39
C VAL A 271 21.69 6.15 -2.19
N LEU A 272 22.93 6.49 -1.84
CA LEU A 272 23.21 7.42 -0.73
C LEU A 272 22.60 8.79 -0.99
N GLN A 273 22.84 9.35 -2.19
CA GLN A 273 22.27 10.63 -2.57
C GLN A 273 20.75 10.62 -2.44
N GLU A 274 20.09 9.62 -3.02
CA GLU A 274 18.64 9.52 -2.97
C GLU A 274 18.10 9.38 -1.53
N ALA A 275 18.73 8.54 -0.72
CA ALA A 275 18.32 8.31 0.67
C ALA A 275 18.46 9.58 1.52
N ASP A 276 19.57 10.31 1.39
CA ASP A 276 19.81 11.57 2.11
C ASP A 276 18.83 12.68 1.68
N GLU A 277 18.51 12.76 0.38
CA GLU A 277 17.52 13.68 -0.14
C GLU A 277 16.13 13.40 0.41
N ILE A 278 15.70 12.13 0.44
CA ILE A 278 14.42 11.71 1.03
C ILE A 278 14.40 12.05 2.54
N MET A 279 15.46 11.73 3.28
CA MET A 279 15.54 12.06 4.71
C MET A 279 15.39 13.57 4.96
N THR A 280 16.08 14.39 4.16
CA THR A 280 15.97 15.85 4.24
C THR A 280 14.55 16.33 3.95
N ARG A 281 13.87 15.74 2.96
CA ARG A 281 12.46 16.06 2.66
C ARG A 281 11.54 15.64 3.79
N ALA A 282 11.79 14.49 4.43
CA ALA A 282 11.01 14.03 5.57
C ALA A 282 11.07 14.99 6.77
N GLU A 283 12.26 15.47 7.14
CA GLU A 283 12.41 16.46 8.21
C GLU A 283 11.66 17.76 7.92
N LYS A 284 11.75 18.24 6.67
CA LYS A 284 11.03 19.43 6.20
C LYS A 284 9.52 19.18 6.17
N GLY A 285 9.10 17.99 5.76
CA GLY A 285 7.71 17.55 5.69
C GLY A 285 7.05 17.57 7.07
N LEU A 286 7.67 16.94 8.07
CA LEU A 286 7.20 16.96 9.45
C LEU A 286 7.03 18.39 9.98
N LYS A 287 8.09 19.23 9.85
CA LYS A 287 8.06 20.63 10.30
C LYS A 287 6.93 21.41 9.63
N LYS A 288 6.69 21.18 8.34
CA LYS A 288 5.64 21.85 7.57
C LYS A 288 4.24 21.41 8.01
N VAL A 289 3.99 20.11 8.24
CA VAL A 289 2.71 19.61 8.76
C VAL A 289 2.39 20.26 10.11
N VAL A 290 3.34 20.17 11.06
CA VAL A 290 3.17 20.74 12.41
C VAL A 290 2.95 22.25 12.34
N LYS A 291 3.70 22.97 11.50
CA LYS A 291 3.51 24.41 11.30
C LYS A 291 2.10 24.73 10.80
N ILE A 292 1.60 24.02 9.78
CA ILE A 292 0.23 24.21 9.26
C ILE A 292 -0.81 23.99 10.37
N LEU A 293 -0.69 22.89 11.12
CA LEU A 293 -1.63 22.54 12.19
C LEU A 293 -1.58 23.48 13.39
N SER A 294 -0.41 24.03 13.72
CA SER A 294 -0.26 25.03 14.79
C SER A 294 -0.84 26.39 14.42
N SER A 295 -0.99 26.67 13.12
CA SER A 295 -1.51 27.95 12.61
C SER A 295 -3.01 27.94 12.32
N ARG A 296 -3.71 26.82 12.61
CA ARG A 296 -5.15 26.63 12.44
C ARG A 296 -5.85 26.63 13.79
#